data_AF-A0A949ERX0-F1
#
_entry.id   AF-A0A949ERX0-F1
#
_cell.length_a   1.000
_cell.length_b   1.000
_cell.length_c   1.000
_cell.angle_alpha   90.00
_cell.angle_beta   90.00
_cell.angle_gamma   90.00
#
_symmetry.space_group_name_H-M   'P 1'
#
loop_
_entity.id
_entity.type
_entity.pdbx_description
1 polymer ?
#
loop_
_entity_poly.entity_id
_entity_poly.type
_entity_poly.pdbx_seq_one_letter_code
_entity_poly.pdbx_strand_id
1 'polypeptide(L)'
;MNTTTQRLAIIIKDLRRAVLATGIGLILGCLGFYSISRHLLAYIQNHLHQKLAFFTVAEPFLAHVTVSLAMTIFTLMPMLSFFLWRALAKPFTLSRSFVFWFVLFTCFLFYSGAAFCYFFTLPFGIDFLLDFQTEQLKPVISISEFVSFVSIFVLAFGLIFELPIFMIFMAKI
;
A
#
# COMPACT_ATOMS: atom_id res chain seq x y z
N MET A 1 -21.89 3.58 35.57
CA MET A 1 -21.14 4.07 34.38
C MET A 1 -21.54 3.17 33.21
N ASN A 2 -22.14 3.72 32.15
CA ASN A 2 -22.80 2.93 31.09
C ASN A 2 -21.82 2.02 30.35
N THR A 3 -22.26 0.79 30.06
CA THR A 3 -21.52 -0.25 29.31
C THR A 3 -21.01 0.25 27.96
N THR A 4 -21.72 1.20 27.33
CA THR A 4 -21.34 1.86 26.07
C THR A 4 -20.08 2.73 26.22
N THR A 5 -19.93 3.46 27.32
CA THR A 5 -18.79 4.34 27.58
C THR A 5 -17.51 3.53 27.80
N GLN A 6 -17.61 2.36 28.45
CA GLN A 6 -16.49 1.43 28.59
C GLN A 6 -16.06 0.80 27.26
N ARG A 7 -17.01 0.42 26.39
CA ARG A 7 -16.72 -0.12 25.05
C ARG A 7 -15.98 0.90 24.17
N LEU A 8 -16.45 2.15 24.16
CA LEU A 8 -15.82 3.23 23.39
C LEU A 8 -14.40 3.54 23.90
N ALA A 9 -14.19 3.58 25.21
CA ALA A 9 -12.86 3.83 25.80
C ALA A 9 -11.83 2.75 25.41
N ILE A 10 -12.25 1.49 25.32
CA ILE A 10 -11.37 0.38 24.89
C ILE A 10 -10.97 0.54 23.42
N ILE A 11 -11.93 0.82 22.54
CA ILE A 11 -11.69 1.02 21.11
C ILE A 11 -10.72 2.17 20.87
N ILE A 12 -10.94 3.32 21.52
CA ILE A 12 -10.07 4.50 21.39
C ILE A 12 -8.63 4.19 21.85
N LYS A 13 -8.48 3.44 22.94
CA LYS A 13 -7.16 3.06 23.47
C LYS A 13 -6.40 2.13 22.52
N ASP A 14 -7.08 1.14 21.94
CA ASP A 14 -6.47 0.25 20.95
C ASP A 14 -6.14 0.99 19.66
N LEU A 15 -7.04 1.87 19.20
CA LEU A 15 -6.83 2.67 17.99
C LEU A 15 -5.63 3.61 18.15
N ARG A 16 -5.51 4.30 19.29
CA ARG A 16 -4.34 5.13 19.60
C ARG A 16 -3.04 4.33 19.58
N ARG A 17 -3.04 3.11 20.13
CA ARG A 17 -1.86 2.24 20.14
C ARG A 17 -1.51 1.75 18.74
N ALA A 18 -2.51 1.42 17.93
CA ALA A 18 -2.33 1.03 16.54
C ALA A 18 -1.72 2.20 15.74
N VAL A 19 -2.30 3.39 15.82
CA VAL A 19 -1.80 4.61 15.14
C VAL A 19 -0.36 4.94 15.53
N LEU A 20 -0.01 4.85 16.81
CA LEU A 20 1.36 5.07 17.26
C LEU A 20 2.32 4.00 16.74
N ALA A 21 1.95 2.72 16.81
CA ALA A 21 2.78 1.62 16.33
C ALA A 21 2.99 1.66 14.81
N THR A 22 1.94 1.97 14.04
CA THR A 22 2.02 2.11 12.58
C THR A 22 2.78 3.36 12.18
N GLY A 23 2.62 4.47 12.92
CA GLY A 23 3.38 5.70 12.69
C GLY A 23 4.88 5.52 12.93
N ILE A 24 5.26 4.87 14.03
CA ILE A 24 6.66 4.54 14.31
C ILE A 24 7.21 3.57 13.26
N GLY A 25 6.44 2.53 12.91
CA GLY A 25 6.80 1.59 11.84
C GLY A 25 7.00 2.27 10.49
N LEU A 26 6.17 3.26 10.16
CA LEU A 26 6.29 4.06 8.94
C LEU A 26 7.60 4.85 8.89
N ILE A 27 7.96 5.51 10.00
CA ILE A 27 9.20 6.30 10.07
C ILE A 27 10.42 5.38 9.99
N LEU A 28 10.46 4.31 10.78
CA LEU A 28 11.58 3.36 10.79
C LEU A 28 11.73 2.63 9.45
N GLY A 29 10.61 2.19 8.87
CA GLY A 29 10.59 1.56 7.57
C GLY A 29 11.03 2.52 6.47
N CYS A 30 10.54 3.76 6.47
CA CYS A 30 10.91 4.74 5.44
C CYS A 30 12.41 5.04 5.50
N LEU A 31 12.98 5.21 6.69
CA LEU A 31 14.43 5.39 6.88
C LEU A 31 15.24 4.16 6.41
N GLY A 32 14.76 2.95 6.72
CA GLY A 32 15.40 1.70 6.30
C GLY A 32 15.37 1.50 4.78
N PHE A 33 14.18 1.64 4.18
CA PHE A 33 13.96 1.49 2.74
C PHE A 33 14.57 2.63 1.93
N TYR A 34 14.72 3.83 2.50
CA TYR A 34 15.43 4.93 1.85
C TYR A 34 16.90 4.55 1.58
N SER A 35 17.57 3.87 2.52
CA SER A 35 18.94 3.37 2.33
C SER A 35 19.06 2.37 1.17
N ILE A 36 18.03 1.54 1.00
CA ILE A 36 17.93 0.47 -0.03
C ILE A 36 17.42 1.00 -1.37
N SER A 37 16.70 2.13 -1.38
CA SER A 37 16.02 2.69 -2.56
C SER A 37 16.95 2.92 -3.76
N ARG A 38 18.24 3.19 -3.51
CA ARG A 38 19.29 3.31 -4.53
C ARG A 38 19.45 2.05 -5.40
N HIS A 39 19.20 0.86 -4.84
CA HIS A 39 19.28 -0.40 -5.57
C HIS A 39 17.96 -0.73 -6.30
N LEU A 40 16.81 -0.32 -5.74
CA LEU A 40 15.50 -0.64 -6.31
C LEU A 40 15.21 0.16 -7.59
N LEU A 41 15.64 1.43 -7.63
CA LEU A 41 15.49 2.27 -8.83
C LEU A 41 16.33 1.78 -10.01
N ALA A 42 17.53 1.24 -9.75
CA ALA A 42 18.32 0.57 -10.78
C ALA A 42 17.61 -0.67 -11.35
N TYR A 43 16.86 -1.40 -10.52
CA TYR A 43 16.10 -2.57 -10.95
C TYR A 43 14.86 -2.18 -11.79
N ILE A 44 14.12 -1.15 -11.36
CA ILE A 44 12.95 -0.64 -12.09
C ILE A 44 13.35 -0.06 -13.46
N GLN A 45 14.45 0.69 -13.54
CA GLN A 45 14.96 1.23 -14.81
C GLN A 45 15.34 0.15 -15.82
N ASN A 46 15.95 -0.94 -15.36
CA ASN A 46 16.32 -2.05 -16.23
C ASN A 46 15.12 -2.84 -16.74
N HIS A 47 14.05 -2.98 -15.93
CA HIS A 47 12.86 -3.72 -16.33
C HIS A 47 11.97 -2.96 -17.32
N LEU A 48 11.93 -1.63 -17.22
CA LEU A 48 11.02 -0.82 -18.02
C LEU A 48 11.57 -0.35 -19.37
N HIS A 49 12.85 -0.57 -19.66
CA HIS A 49 13.54 -0.18 -20.92
C HIS A 49 13.32 1.27 -21.38
N GLN A 50 12.87 2.18 -20.51
CA GLN A 50 12.62 3.58 -20.82
C GLN A 50 13.69 4.49 -20.21
N LYS A 51 14.13 5.48 -20.99
CA LYS A 51 14.97 6.56 -20.49
C LYS A 51 14.08 7.56 -19.75
N LEU A 52 14.10 7.50 -18.42
CA LEU A 52 13.38 8.48 -17.61
C LEU A 52 14.16 9.80 -17.57
N ALA A 53 13.45 10.91 -17.78
CA ALA A 53 14.01 12.25 -17.66
C ALA A 53 13.70 12.83 -16.26
N PHE A 54 14.53 13.76 -15.82
CA PHE A 54 14.21 14.63 -14.69
C PHE A 54 14.20 16.08 -15.16
N PHE A 55 13.17 16.81 -14.76
CA PHE A 55 12.93 18.21 -15.08
C PHE A 55 13.32 19.13 -13.93
N THR A 56 13.47 18.60 -12.72
CA THR A 56 13.95 19.36 -11.56
C THR A 56 14.99 18.57 -10.77
N VAL A 57 15.84 19.28 -10.01
CA VAL A 57 16.89 18.68 -9.17
C VAL A 57 16.30 17.84 -8.03
N ALA A 58 15.07 18.15 -7.60
CA ALA A 58 14.40 17.47 -6.49
C ALA A 58 13.70 16.16 -6.91
N GLU A 59 13.41 15.95 -8.20
CA GLU A 59 12.62 14.81 -8.67
C GLU A 59 13.24 13.44 -8.33
N PRO A 60 14.54 13.20 -8.52
CA PRO A 60 15.14 11.92 -8.12
C PRO A 60 14.98 11.68 -6.61
N PHE A 61 15.17 12.72 -5.79
CA PHE A 61 14.98 12.63 -4.34
C PHE A 61 13.52 12.29 -3.98
N LEU A 62 12.54 12.97 -4.59
CA LEU A 62 11.12 12.68 -4.38
C LEU A 62 10.75 11.26 -4.80
N ALA A 63 11.28 10.78 -5.93
CA ALA A 63 11.10 9.41 -6.37
C ALA A 63 11.59 8.41 -5.31
N HIS A 64 12.79 8.62 -4.74
CA HIS A 64 13.31 7.78 -3.66
C HIS A 64 12.40 7.75 -2.43
N VAL A 65 11.90 8.93 -2.00
CA VAL A 65 11.00 9.05 -0.85
C VAL A 65 9.66 8.36 -1.11
N THR A 66 9.08 8.52 -2.30
CA THR A 66 7.80 7.87 -2.64
C THR A 66 7.93 6.36 -2.66
N VAL A 67 9.01 5.81 -3.25
CA VAL A 67 9.26 4.37 -3.26
C VAL A 67 9.47 3.84 -1.85
N SER A 68 10.30 4.51 -1.03
CA SER A 68 10.56 4.04 0.33
C SER A 68 9.28 4.05 1.16
N LEU A 69 8.44 5.07 1.00
CA LEU A 69 7.14 5.14 1.66
C LEU A 69 6.20 4.02 1.20
N ALA A 70 6.11 3.78 -0.12
CA ALA A 70 5.26 2.72 -0.65
C ALA A 70 5.69 1.32 -0.20
N MET A 71 6.99 1.03 -0.24
CA MET A 71 7.57 -0.23 0.26
C MET A 71 7.35 -0.40 1.77
N THR A 72 7.45 0.69 2.52
CA THR A 72 7.16 0.66 3.95
C THR A 72 5.71 0.31 4.21
N ILE A 73 4.76 0.95 3.53
CA ILE A 73 3.34 0.64 3.66
C ILE A 73 3.08 -0.83 3.29
N PHE A 74 3.66 -1.30 2.19
CA PHE A 74 3.53 -2.67 1.70
C PHE A 74 4.02 -3.71 2.72
N THR A 75 5.14 -3.45 3.39
CA THR A 75 5.68 -4.33 4.44
C THR A 75 4.94 -4.21 5.77
N LEU A 76 4.30 -3.06 6.05
CA LEU A 76 3.47 -2.87 7.25
C LEU A 76 2.07 -3.46 7.13
N MET A 77 1.64 -3.90 5.95
CA MET A 77 0.30 -4.47 5.74
C MET A 77 -0.09 -5.62 6.68
N PRO A 78 0.79 -6.58 7.00
CA PRO A 78 0.46 -7.63 7.98
C PRO A 78 0.19 -7.08 9.38
N MET A 79 0.91 -6.02 9.75
CA MET A 79 0.71 -5.35 11.03
C MET A 79 -0.57 -4.50 11.03
N LEU A 80 -0.83 -3.78 9.93
CA LEU A 80 -2.05 -2.96 9.75
C LEU A 80 -3.31 -3.83 9.80
N SER A 81 -3.35 -4.90 9.01
CA SER A 81 -4.46 -5.85 9.00
C SER A 81 -4.68 -6.49 10.38
N PHE A 82 -3.61 -6.88 11.08
CA PHE A 82 -3.72 -7.39 12.45
C PHE A 82 -4.38 -6.41 13.41
N PHE A 83 -3.95 -5.14 13.41
CA PHE A 83 -4.56 -4.13 14.28
C PHE A 83 -6.01 -3.86 13.90
N LEU A 84 -6.32 -3.81 12.61
CA LEU A 84 -7.67 -3.59 12.10
C LEU A 84 -8.62 -4.70 12.53
N TRP A 85 -8.30 -5.96 12.24
CA TRP A 85 -9.14 -7.11 12.61
C TRP A 85 -9.24 -7.30 14.11
N ARG A 86 -8.18 -7.00 14.87
CA ARG A 86 -8.25 -7.04 16.33
C ARG A 86 -9.18 -5.96 16.90
N ALA A 87 -9.16 -4.76 16.32
CA ALA A 87 -10.07 -3.68 16.71
C ALA A 87 -11.53 -4.05 16.39
N LEU A 88 -11.78 -4.63 15.21
CA LEU A 88 -13.09 -5.11 14.79
C LEU A 88 -13.59 -6.32 15.60
N ALA A 89 -12.70 -7.21 16.05
CA ALA A 89 -13.10 -8.40 16.78
C ALA A 89 -13.59 -8.13 18.22
N LYS A 90 -13.08 -7.08 18.86
CA LYS A 90 -13.39 -6.76 20.26
C LYS A 90 -14.87 -6.41 20.50
N PRO A 91 -15.52 -5.53 19.72
CA PRO A 91 -16.94 -5.21 19.88
C PRO A 91 -17.88 -6.42 19.71
N PHE A 92 -17.55 -7.34 18.80
CA PHE A 92 -18.40 -8.49 18.46
C PHE A 92 -18.00 -9.78 19.18
N THR A 93 -17.07 -9.72 20.15
CA THR A 93 -16.60 -10.89 20.92
C THR A 93 -16.14 -12.07 20.04
N LEU A 94 -15.54 -11.76 18.89
CA LEU A 94 -15.06 -12.77 17.94
C LEU A 94 -13.87 -13.56 18.49
N SER A 95 -13.76 -14.83 18.08
CA SER A 95 -12.69 -15.72 18.56
C SER A 95 -11.31 -15.29 18.05
N ARG A 96 -10.25 -15.63 18.79
CA ARG A 96 -8.86 -15.35 18.37
C ARG A 96 -8.50 -16.05 17.05
N SER A 97 -9.04 -17.25 16.82
CA SER A 97 -8.86 -17.99 15.56
C SER A 97 -9.51 -17.26 14.39
N PHE A 98 -10.68 -16.63 14.60
CA PHE A 98 -11.33 -15.83 13.57
C PHE A 98 -10.45 -14.65 13.13
N VAL A 99 -9.88 -13.90 14.07
CA VAL A 99 -8.95 -12.79 13.76
C VAL A 99 -7.75 -13.29 12.96
N PHE A 100 -7.16 -14.41 13.36
CA PHE A 100 -6.00 -14.97 12.67
C PHE A 100 -6.31 -15.30 11.20
N TRP A 101 -7.42 -16.00 10.93
CA TRP A 101 -7.81 -16.34 9.56
C TRP A 101 -8.08 -15.11 8.71
N PHE A 102 -8.80 -14.12 9.24
CA PHE A 102 -9.09 -12.88 8.52
C PHE A 102 -7.81 -12.10 8.20
N VAL A 103 -6.89 -11.97 9.14
CA VAL A 103 -5.58 -11.33 8.89
C VAL A 103 -4.82 -12.04 7.78
N LEU A 104 -4.76 -13.37 7.83
CA LEU A 104 -4.05 -14.16 6.82
C LEU A 104 -4.65 -13.96 5.42
N PHE A 105 -5.98 -14.05 5.30
CA PHE A 105 -6.67 -13.85 4.02
C PHE A 105 -6.59 -12.40 3.53
N THR A 106 -6.64 -11.39 4.42
CA THR A 106 -6.43 -9.99 4.04
C THR A 106 -5.03 -9.78 3.47
N CYS A 107 -4.00 -10.30 4.15
CA CYS A 107 -2.63 -10.20 3.64
C CYS A 107 -2.49 -10.88 2.27
N PHE A 108 -3.04 -12.09 2.14
CA PHE A 108 -3.02 -12.83 0.89
C PHE A 108 -3.71 -12.05 -0.24
N LEU A 109 -4.91 -11.51 0.02
CA LEU A 109 -5.66 -10.71 -0.94
C LEU A 109 -4.89 -9.44 -1.34
N PHE A 110 -4.37 -8.70 -0.36
CA PHE A 110 -3.59 -7.48 -0.61
C PHE A 110 -2.38 -7.76 -1.51
N TYR A 111 -1.58 -8.78 -1.18
CA TYR A 111 -0.41 -9.13 -1.97
C TYR A 111 -0.77 -9.69 -3.36
N SER A 112 -1.86 -10.45 -3.45
CA SER A 112 -2.37 -10.92 -4.74
C SER A 112 -2.87 -9.77 -5.62
N GLY A 113 -3.54 -8.77 -5.05
CA GLY A 113 -4.02 -7.58 -5.76
C GLY A 113 -2.87 -6.69 -6.22
N ALA A 114 -1.87 -6.49 -5.36
CA ALA A 114 -0.67 -5.75 -5.73
C ALA A 114 0.12 -6.45 -6.84
N ALA A 115 0.27 -7.78 -6.77
CA ALA A 115 0.90 -8.58 -7.82
C ALA A 115 0.09 -8.53 -9.12
N PHE A 116 -1.24 -8.67 -9.06
CA PHE A 116 -2.12 -8.55 -10.21
C PHE A 116 -1.99 -7.18 -10.89
N CYS A 117 -1.95 -6.11 -10.09
CA CYS A 117 -1.73 -4.76 -10.59
C CYS A 117 -0.39 -4.65 -11.31
N TYR A 118 0.71 -5.03 -10.67
CA TYR A 118 2.05 -4.90 -11.24
C TYR A 118 2.24 -5.71 -12.54
N PHE A 119 1.74 -6.95 -12.59
CA PHE A 119 1.97 -7.84 -13.73
C PHE A 119 0.95 -7.71 -14.86
N PHE A 120 -0.28 -7.27 -14.59
CA PHE A 120 -1.34 -7.25 -15.60
C PHE A 120 -1.93 -5.86 -15.83
N THR A 121 -2.40 -5.19 -14.78
CA THR A 121 -3.11 -3.91 -14.94
C THR A 121 -2.16 -2.79 -15.36
N LEU A 122 -0.98 -2.73 -14.77
CA LEU A 122 0.01 -1.69 -15.00
C LEU A 122 0.57 -1.70 -16.43
N PRO A 123 1.04 -2.84 -17.00
CA PRO A 123 1.48 -2.85 -18.40
C PRO A 123 0.34 -2.50 -19.35
N PHE A 124 -0.86 -3.06 -19.16
CA PHE A 124 -2.02 -2.73 -19.99
C PHE A 124 -2.37 -1.25 -19.94
N GLY A 125 -2.35 -0.64 -18.75
CA GLY A 125 -2.61 0.78 -18.57
C GLY A 125 -1.54 1.66 -19.23
N ILE A 126 -0.26 1.33 -19.05
CA ILE A 126 0.84 2.08 -19.65
C ILE A 126 0.78 1.98 -21.18
N ASP A 127 0.59 0.78 -21.73
CA ASP A 127 0.50 0.58 -23.17
C ASP A 127 -0.68 1.37 -23.77
N PHE A 128 -1.84 1.34 -23.10
CA PHE A 128 -3.00 2.17 -23.48
C PHE A 128 -2.69 3.67 -23.44
N LEU A 129 -1.97 4.16 -22.42
CA LEU A 129 -1.58 5.57 -22.32
C LEU A 129 -0.57 5.96 -23.42
N LEU A 130 0.35 5.06 -23.77
CA LEU A 130 1.35 5.28 -24.81
C LEU A 130 0.76 5.19 -26.23
N ASP A 131 -0.38 4.54 -26.41
CA ASP A 131 -1.08 4.45 -27.70
C ASP A 131 -1.60 5.81 -28.18
N PHE A 132 -1.73 6.80 -27.28
CA PHE A 132 -2.07 8.19 -27.63
C PHE A 132 -0.90 9.00 -28.23
N GLN A 133 0.31 8.43 -28.30
CA GLN A 133 1.44 9.12 -28.92
C GLN A 133 1.25 9.27 -30.43
N THR A 134 1.71 10.37 -31.00
CA THR A 134 1.70 10.61 -32.45
C THR A 134 3.10 10.95 -32.94
N GLU A 135 3.31 10.98 -34.27
CA GLU A 135 4.63 11.34 -34.81
C GLU A 135 5.11 12.73 -34.36
N GLN A 136 4.19 13.67 -34.11
CA GLN A 136 4.52 15.01 -33.61
C GLN A 136 4.53 15.11 -32.07
N LEU A 137 3.92 14.17 -31.35
CA LEU A 137 3.78 14.22 -29.89
C LEU A 137 4.38 12.98 -29.24
N LYS A 138 5.64 13.11 -28.80
CA LYS A 138 6.37 12.05 -28.11
C LYS A 138 6.22 12.20 -26.59
N PRO A 139 5.88 11.13 -25.86
CA PRO A 139 5.77 11.18 -24.41
C PRO A 139 7.15 11.35 -23.78
N VAL A 140 7.26 12.29 -22.85
CA VAL A 140 8.43 12.43 -21.97
C VAL A 140 7.98 12.13 -20.55
N ILE A 141 8.49 11.04 -19.99
CA ILE A 141 8.04 10.52 -18.70
C ILE A 141 9.02 10.98 -17.61
N SER A 142 8.51 11.75 -16.66
CA SER A 142 9.25 12.14 -15.44
C SER A 142 9.42 10.93 -14.52
N ILE A 143 10.62 10.77 -13.97
CA ILE A 143 10.92 9.70 -13.00
C ILE A 143 10.04 9.78 -11.75
N SER A 144 9.83 10.97 -11.21
CA SER A 144 9.08 11.16 -9.97
C SER A 144 7.60 10.85 -10.18
N GLU A 145 7.04 11.35 -11.28
CA GLU A 145 5.63 11.10 -11.62
C GLU A 145 5.38 9.62 -11.91
N PHE A 146 6.24 8.99 -12.70
CA PHE A 146 6.12 7.57 -13.01
C PHE A 146 6.16 6.71 -11.75
N VAL A 147 7.15 6.93 -10.90
CA VAL A 147 7.29 6.22 -9.62
C VAL A 147 6.10 6.44 -8.71
N SER A 148 5.60 7.68 -8.62
CA SER A 148 4.47 8.02 -7.77
C SER A 148 3.18 7.38 -8.27
N PHE A 149 2.96 7.42 -9.59
CA PHE A 149 1.87 6.73 -10.26
C PHE A 149 1.89 5.23 -9.95
N VAL A 150 2.99 4.55 -10.27
CA VAL A 150 3.13 3.09 -10.04
C VAL A 150 2.92 2.73 -8.57
N SER A 151 3.54 3.49 -7.67
CA SER A 151 3.47 3.23 -6.22
C SER A 151 2.05 3.35 -5.69
N ILE A 152 1.35 4.45 -6.01
CA ILE A 152 -0.03 4.67 -5.56
C ILE A 152 -0.95 3.64 -6.20
N PHE A 153 -0.76 3.34 -7.49
CA PHE A 153 -1.64 2.42 -8.22
C PHE A 153 -1.54 0.98 -7.70
N VAL A 154 -0.32 0.49 -7.43
CA VAL A 154 -0.11 -0.85 -6.83
C VAL A 154 -0.72 -0.93 -5.44
N LEU A 155 -0.50 0.08 -4.59
CA LEU A 155 -1.09 0.12 -3.25
C LEU A 155 -2.63 0.18 -3.30
N ALA A 156 -3.19 1.00 -4.19
CA ALA A 156 -4.64 1.12 -4.35
C ALA A 156 -5.28 -0.21 -4.76
N PHE A 157 -4.68 -0.92 -5.72
CA PHE A 157 -5.16 -2.25 -6.12
C PHE A 157 -5.08 -3.28 -5.00
N GLY A 158 -3.98 -3.27 -4.22
CA GLY A 158 -3.89 -4.11 -3.03
C GLY A 158 -5.04 -3.86 -2.07
N LEU A 159 -5.36 -2.59 -1.78
CA LEU A 159 -6.48 -2.21 -0.91
C LEU A 159 -7.85 -2.56 -1.48
N ILE A 160 -8.06 -2.38 -2.80
CA ILE A 160 -9.31 -2.75 -3.47
C ILE A 160 -9.57 -4.25 -3.34
N PHE A 161 -8.53 -5.08 -3.41
CA PHE A 161 -8.65 -6.54 -3.26
C PHE A 161 -9.02 -6.96 -1.83
N GLU A 162 -8.94 -6.07 -0.84
CA GLU A 162 -9.44 -6.37 0.51
C GLU A 162 -10.97 -6.25 0.61
N LEU A 163 -11.63 -5.52 -0.29
CA LEU A 163 -13.09 -5.29 -0.26
C LEU A 163 -13.93 -6.58 -0.13
N PRO A 164 -13.63 -7.69 -0.83
CA PRO A 164 -14.37 -8.94 -0.67
C PRO A 164 -14.37 -9.47 0.77
N ILE A 165 -13.25 -9.34 1.47
CA ILE A 165 -13.15 -9.84 2.84
C ILE A 165 -13.97 -8.96 3.80
N PHE A 166 -14.00 -7.64 3.56
CA PHE A 166 -14.85 -6.73 4.32
C PHE A 166 -16.32 -6.99 4.07
N MET A 167 -16.71 -7.29 2.82
CA MET A 167 -18.09 -7.67 2.49
C MET A 167 -18.50 -8.95 3.23
N ILE A 168 -17.66 -9.98 3.24
CA ILE A 168 -17.93 -11.22 4.00
C ILE A 168 -18.07 -10.95 5.50
N PHE A 169 -17.20 -10.09 6.04
CA PHE A 169 -17.26 -9.70 7.44
C PHE A 169 -18.57 -8.97 7.77
N MET A 170 -18.95 -7.98 6.97
CA MET A 170 -20.19 -7.23 7.16
C MET A 170 -21.43 -8.10 6.98
N ALA A 171 -21.41 -9.09 6.08
CA ALA A 171 -22.52 -10.02 5.91
C ALA A 171 -22.68 -11.01 7.08
N LYS A 172 -21.64 -11.21 7.89
CA LYS A 172 -21.63 -12.14 9.01
C LYS A 172 -22.11 -11.51 10.34
N ILE A 173 -22.03 -10.19 10.46
CA ILE A 173 -22.43 -9.43 11.66
C ILE A 173 -23.90 -9.03 11.54
#